data_AF-V2Y5V2-F1
#
_entry.id   AF-V2Y5V2-F1
#
_cell.length_a   1.000
_cell.length_b   1.000
_cell.length_c   1.000
_cell.angle_alpha   90.00
_cell.angle_beta   90.00
_cell.angle_gamma   90.00
#
_symmetry.space_group_name_H-M   'P 1'
#
loop_
_entity.id
_entity.type
_entity.pdbx_description
1 polymer ?
#
loop_
_entity_poly.entity_id
_entity_poly.type
_entity_poly.pdbx_seq_one_letter_code
_entity_poly.pdbx_strand_id
1 'polypeptide(L)'
;MAGAQAVVRGRDGNRALGCNEAGSGKLTLKYTQHKMQGIFLRSSPEFYKTNWIGDTSTNLTEGGVSAVNNTPPAFNDSTSTSTSIFNLDITTKANSTEPFRLPYPIILRGRESKVIVTDYLFGASSRLTYTIAQVLFAGVIDGRDVLFLYGDSDQTCVTSVNLTGTSSPARTPFIQVDDRRAITVLAGAEGLFTVWDSETQLVLYADTPTAETFYAPAITVPNSDDNPYSNFWFFGTNETMLVAGPYLVREATYSKDRKQLDLRGDIDITVGEANATKVTLVAPKTVTSVTWNGMPVSLDDVLGSVMTGTISSSKSGLLAKDTVVELGPWKYADSLLEIRGCFGDSGWVKANHPDEHFSSNAVCCESIVLWRGHFMDTGMEKSVNLSVNGGEGVYFNLIACTPETTYGNSTNNNIIAETDEVFAFLEGIVEGETNVITIVQDNMGLDEAEGNFHSCGGKASADDLLNTGNFLSWKVQSKIGGYTNFPDKVRGLLNGGLFGERKGWHLPGFDTYTWEIRDGLSLDAEASVGFFVTTFELDTPCGIDVMMSFVFEEEFGLPYRAPQAKLPVHEGILDYHGVNTIAIALWAMESGVDIVPQLWLVVDSVFEGGGHIEVNNPGWTSQGGE
;
A
#
# COMPACT_ATOMS: atom_id res chain seq x y z
N MET A 1 29.77 -9.02 -1.79
CA MET A 1 28.59 -9.66 -2.38
C MET A 1 27.97 -8.56 -3.21
N ALA A 2 27.74 -8.78 -4.53
CA ALA A 2 27.19 -7.79 -5.48
C ALA A 2 25.86 -7.16 -5.03
N GLY A 3 25.38 -6.07 -5.63
CA GLY A 3 24.11 -5.41 -5.27
C GLY A 3 23.41 -4.88 -6.52
N ALA A 4 22.22 -5.38 -6.87
CA ALA A 4 21.41 -4.80 -7.93
C ALA A 4 20.38 -3.87 -7.29
N GLN A 5 20.57 -2.56 -7.45
CA GLN A 5 19.53 -1.59 -7.10
C GLN A 5 18.58 -1.39 -8.28
N ALA A 6 17.44 -2.07 -8.25
CA ALA A 6 16.30 -1.68 -9.07
C ALA A 6 15.54 -0.56 -8.34
N VAL A 7 15.95 0.69 -8.57
CA VAL A 7 15.20 1.83 -8.02
C VAL A 7 14.10 2.23 -9.01
N VAL A 8 12.86 1.80 -8.76
CA VAL A 8 11.69 2.43 -9.40
C VAL A 8 11.48 3.79 -8.72
N ARG A 9 12.06 4.85 -9.30
CA ARG A 9 11.88 6.23 -8.81
C ARG A 9 10.65 6.87 -9.43
N GLY A 10 9.48 6.52 -8.90
CA GLY A 10 8.28 7.37 -8.96
C GLY A 10 8.21 8.26 -7.71
N ARG A 11 7.52 9.40 -7.78
CA ARG A 11 7.31 10.30 -6.62
C ARG A 11 6.63 9.58 -5.44
N ASP A 12 5.98 8.46 -5.72
CA ASP A 12 5.33 7.56 -4.77
C ASP A 12 6.05 6.20 -4.76
N GLY A 13 7.12 6.10 -3.96
CA GLY A 13 7.70 4.80 -3.61
C GLY A 13 6.68 4.01 -2.79
N ASN A 14 6.15 2.93 -3.35
CA ASN A 14 5.15 2.07 -2.70
C ASN A 14 5.70 1.44 -1.41
N ARG A 15 5.36 2.02 -0.26
CA ARG A 15 5.54 1.36 1.04
C ARG A 15 4.33 0.47 1.32
N ALA A 16 4.46 -0.82 1.08
CA ALA A 16 3.49 -1.80 1.55
C ALA A 16 3.63 -1.98 3.07
N LEU A 17 2.97 -1.12 3.85
CA LEU A 17 3.00 -1.15 5.33
C LEU A 17 2.10 -2.24 5.94
N GLY A 18 1.68 -3.24 5.15
CA GLY A 18 0.64 -4.19 5.57
C GLY A 18 -0.71 -3.52 5.86
N CYS A 19 -0.97 -2.39 5.18
CA CYS A 19 -2.15 -1.55 5.31
C CYS A 19 -3.42 -2.23 4.78
N ASN A 20 -4.56 -1.54 4.97
CA ASN A 20 -5.85 -1.93 4.39
C ASN A 20 -5.78 -2.05 2.86
N GLU A 21 -4.94 -1.24 2.23
CA GLU A 21 -4.61 -1.24 0.81
C GLU A 21 -3.14 -1.65 0.64
N ALA A 22 -2.88 -2.58 -0.27
CA ALA A 22 -1.54 -3.03 -0.61
C ALA A 22 -0.79 -1.93 -1.39
N GLY A 23 0.54 -2.03 -1.46
CA GLY A 23 1.33 -1.11 -2.29
C GLY A 23 0.91 -1.07 -3.76
N SER A 24 0.19 -2.08 -4.27
CA SER A 24 -0.35 -2.07 -5.64
C SER A 24 -1.71 -1.38 -5.78
N GLY A 25 -2.32 -0.87 -4.70
CA GLY A 25 -3.71 -0.38 -4.70
C GLY A 25 -4.77 -1.44 -4.39
N LYS A 26 -4.38 -2.72 -4.21
CA LYS A 26 -5.32 -3.81 -3.92
C LYS A 26 -5.85 -3.75 -2.48
N LEU A 27 -7.16 -3.78 -2.30
CA LEU A 27 -7.81 -3.92 -0.99
C LEU A 27 -7.51 -5.30 -0.39
N THR A 28 -7.13 -5.30 0.89
CA THR A 28 -6.83 -6.50 1.67
C THR A 28 -8.01 -6.91 2.55
N LEU A 29 -7.95 -8.09 3.18
CA LEU A 29 -8.98 -8.51 4.14
C LEU A 29 -9.15 -7.53 5.32
N LYS A 30 -8.10 -6.77 5.68
CA LYS A 30 -8.19 -5.74 6.72
C LYS A 30 -9.12 -4.60 6.33
N TYR A 31 -9.15 -4.24 5.03
CA TYR A 31 -10.08 -3.23 4.52
C TYR A 31 -11.52 -3.61 4.81
N THR A 32 -11.90 -4.86 4.55
CA THR A 32 -13.26 -5.36 4.78
C THR A 32 -13.69 -5.17 6.23
N GLN A 33 -12.85 -5.58 7.18
CA GLN A 33 -13.16 -5.43 8.60
C GLN A 33 -13.22 -3.97 9.04
N HIS A 34 -12.32 -3.13 8.52
CA HIS A 34 -12.33 -1.69 8.81
C HIS A 34 -13.58 -1.01 8.22
N LYS A 35 -14.01 -1.40 7.03
CA LYS A 35 -15.26 -0.93 6.40
C LYS A 35 -16.46 -1.22 7.31
N MET A 36 -16.59 -2.44 7.82
CA MET A 36 -17.71 -2.81 8.69
C MET A 36 -17.75 -1.95 9.97
N GLN A 37 -16.59 -1.75 10.61
CA GLN A 37 -16.47 -0.86 11.78
C GLN A 37 -16.82 0.59 11.42
N GLY A 38 -16.37 1.07 10.26
CA GLY A 38 -16.71 2.39 9.75
C GLY A 38 -18.21 2.59 9.52
N ILE A 39 -18.90 1.61 8.93
CA ILE A 39 -20.35 1.65 8.73
C ILE A 39 -21.06 1.67 10.09
N PHE A 40 -20.66 0.80 11.03
CA PHE A 40 -21.21 0.78 12.39
C PHE A 40 -21.05 2.14 13.10
N LEU A 41 -19.84 2.69 13.13
CA LEU A 41 -19.55 3.96 13.82
C LEU A 41 -20.30 5.14 13.17
N ARG A 42 -20.39 5.14 11.84
CA ARG A 42 -21.15 6.16 11.10
C ARG A 42 -22.64 6.09 11.40
N SER A 43 -23.18 4.90 11.61
CA SER A 43 -24.61 4.67 11.88
C SER A 43 -24.96 4.67 13.37
N SER A 44 -23.99 4.90 14.27
CA SER A 44 -24.17 4.84 15.73
C SER A 44 -23.90 6.19 16.42
N PRO A 45 -24.69 7.25 16.15
CA PRO A 45 -24.41 8.58 16.69
C PRO A 45 -24.48 8.66 18.23
N GLU A 46 -25.20 7.75 18.89
CA GLU A 46 -25.24 7.66 20.35
C GLU A 46 -23.93 7.09 20.94
N PHE A 47 -23.13 6.34 20.16
CA PHE A 47 -21.84 5.80 20.61
C PHE A 47 -20.90 6.92 21.10
N TYR A 48 -20.86 8.04 20.39
CA TYR A 48 -20.06 9.22 20.78
C TYR A 48 -20.57 9.95 22.04
N LYS A 49 -21.75 9.58 22.56
CA LYS A 49 -22.36 10.16 23.75
C LYS A 49 -22.28 9.24 24.97
N THR A 50 -21.60 8.12 24.84
CA THR A 50 -21.38 7.16 25.92
C THR A 50 -20.12 7.53 26.70
N ASN A 51 -20.15 7.38 28.03
CA ASN A 51 -18.96 7.59 28.86
C ASN A 51 -18.07 6.36 28.82
N TRP A 52 -16.75 6.50 28.79
CA TRP A 52 -15.88 5.35 29.03
C TRP A 52 -15.75 5.11 30.54
N ILE A 53 -16.10 3.90 31.01
CA ILE A 53 -16.13 3.53 32.44
C ILE A 53 -14.87 2.73 32.86
N GLY A 54 -14.05 2.30 31.90
CA GLY A 54 -12.88 1.46 32.11
C GLY A 54 -13.15 -0.04 31.96
N ASP A 55 -12.15 -0.86 32.26
CA ASP A 55 -12.22 -2.31 32.11
C ASP A 55 -12.85 -2.95 33.35
N THR A 56 -13.79 -3.88 33.15
CA THR A 56 -14.49 -4.59 34.23
C THR A 56 -14.43 -6.08 34.02
N SER A 57 -14.24 -6.84 35.10
CA SER A 57 -14.28 -8.30 35.05
C SER A 57 -15.59 -8.92 35.52
N THR A 58 -16.56 -8.09 35.93
CA THR A 58 -17.68 -8.59 36.72
C THR A 58 -19.07 -8.05 36.41
N ASN A 59 -19.30 -7.07 35.50
CA ASN A 59 -20.63 -6.67 34.96
C ASN A 59 -20.53 -5.46 33.99
N LEU A 60 -21.50 -5.32 33.05
CA LEU A 60 -21.77 -4.06 32.33
C LEU A 60 -22.83 -3.23 33.05
N THR A 61 -22.51 -2.00 33.45
CA THR A 61 -23.45 -1.03 34.03
C THR A 61 -23.90 0.02 33.00
N GLU A 62 -25.15 0.49 33.12
CA GLU A 62 -25.76 1.47 32.22
C GLU A 62 -24.97 2.79 32.16
N GLY A 63 -24.93 3.41 30.98
CA GLY A 63 -24.42 4.78 30.80
C GLY A 63 -22.96 4.90 30.37
N GLY A 64 -22.32 3.79 29.98
CA GLY A 64 -20.99 3.86 29.39
C GLY A 64 -20.49 2.63 28.62
N VAL A 65 -19.43 2.86 27.85
CA VAL A 65 -18.61 1.82 27.22
C VAL A 65 -17.69 1.26 28.30
N SER A 66 -17.79 -0.04 28.52
CA SER A 66 -16.85 -0.77 29.35
C SER A 66 -16.35 -1.97 28.56
N ALA A 67 -15.03 -2.17 28.56
CA ALA A 67 -14.47 -3.40 28.07
C ALA A 67 -14.72 -4.49 29.13
N VAL A 68 -15.42 -5.55 28.75
CA VAL A 68 -15.72 -6.65 29.67
C VAL A 68 -14.63 -7.69 29.60
N ASN A 69 -13.78 -7.72 30.62
CA ASN A 69 -12.74 -8.72 30.86
C ASN A 69 -13.26 -9.84 31.79
N ASN A 70 -14.28 -10.59 31.38
CA ASN A 70 -14.83 -11.65 32.23
C ASN A 70 -13.78 -12.72 32.54
N THR A 71 -13.66 -13.14 33.81
CA THR A 71 -12.95 -14.39 34.15
C THR A 71 -13.72 -15.59 33.57
N PRO A 72 -13.06 -16.53 32.86
CA PRO A 72 -11.74 -17.12 33.15
C PRO A 72 -10.57 -16.38 32.49
N PRO A 73 -9.30 -16.71 32.82
CA PRO A 73 -8.09 -15.93 32.48
C PRO A 73 -7.79 -15.69 30.98
N ALA A 74 -8.65 -16.13 30.05
CA ALA A 74 -8.49 -15.94 28.61
C ALA A 74 -8.89 -14.53 28.12
N PHE A 75 -9.65 -13.75 28.89
CA PHE A 75 -10.06 -12.39 28.51
C PHE A 75 -9.01 -11.30 28.76
N ASN A 76 -7.91 -11.62 29.44
CA ASN A 76 -6.82 -10.68 29.71
C ASN A 76 -5.66 -10.76 28.71
N ASP A 77 -5.75 -11.67 27.73
CA ASP A 77 -4.71 -11.87 26.72
C ASP A 77 -5.24 -11.56 25.33
N SER A 78 -5.05 -10.30 24.90
CA SER A 78 -5.39 -9.84 23.55
C SER A 78 -4.64 -10.59 22.43
N THR A 79 -3.60 -11.37 22.77
CA THR A 79 -2.85 -12.18 21.81
C THR A 79 -3.41 -13.60 21.66
N SER A 80 -4.34 -14.00 22.55
CA SER A 80 -4.89 -15.35 22.64
C SER A 80 -5.56 -15.79 21.34
N THR A 81 -5.25 -17.02 20.93
CA THR A 81 -5.86 -17.69 19.78
C THR A 81 -6.92 -18.73 20.18
N SER A 82 -7.25 -18.84 21.48
CA SER A 82 -8.24 -19.81 21.96
C SER A 82 -9.66 -19.28 21.90
N THR A 83 -10.64 -20.18 21.66
CA THR A 83 -12.05 -19.84 21.81
C THR A 83 -12.44 -19.73 23.29
N SER A 84 -13.15 -18.66 23.64
CA SER A 84 -13.72 -18.41 24.96
C SER A 84 -15.24 -18.38 24.89
N ILE A 85 -15.89 -19.02 25.86
CA ILE A 85 -17.35 -19.05 25.99
C ILE A 85 -17.70 -18.56 27.39
N PHE A 86 -18.58 -17.59 27.47
CA PHE A 86 -18.95 -16.97 28.75
C PHE A 86 -20.36 -16.44 28.72
N ASN A 87 -20.91 -16.21 29.90
CA ASN A 87 -22.19 -15.56 30.05
C ASN A 87 -21.99 -14.10 30.44
N LEU A 88 -22.88 -13.22 29.98
CA LEU A 88 -22.83 -11.79 30.29
C LEU A 88 -24.12 -11.36 31.00
N ASP A 89 -23.96 -10.63 32.10
CA ASP A 89 -25.04 -9.88 32.74
C ASP A 89 -25.00 -8.43 32.25
N ILE A 90 -26.16 -7.88 31.94
CA ILE A 90 -26.33 -6.51 31.46
C ILE A 90 -27.43 -5.80 32.24
N THR A 91 -27.32 -4.48 32.35
CA THR A 91 -28.44 -3.60 32.71
C THR A 91 -28.99 -2.93 31.45
N THR A 92 -30.26 -2.53 31.49
CA THR A 92 -30.90 -1.77 30.42
C THR A 92 -31.65 -0.59 31.03
N LYS A 93 -32.06 0.39 30.24
CA LYS A 93 -32.84 1.54 30.72
C LYS A 93 -34.14 1.11 31.43
N ALA A 94 -34.73 0.00 31.01
CA ALA A 94 -35.93 -0.56 31.64
C ALA A 94 -35.64 -1.18 33.02
N ASN A 95 -34.42 -1.68 33.25
CA ASN A 95 -33.93 -2.28 34.50
C ASN A 95 -32.49 -1.81 34.78
N SER A 96 -32.37 -0.57 35.22
CA SER A 96 -31.09 0.14 35.38
C SER A 96 -30.31 -0.28 36.62
N THR A 97 -30.99 -0.83 37.63
CA THR A 97 -30.41 -1.18 38.94
C THR A 97 -30.25 -2.67 39.17
N GLU A 98 -30.83 -3.52 38.32
CA GLU A 98 -30.81 -4.97 38.47
C GLU A 98 -30.27 -5.61 37.18
N PRO A 99 -28.98 -5.98 37.14
CA PRO A 99 -28.42 -6.71 36.01
C PRO A 99 -29.13 -8.05 35.81
N PHE A 100 -29.33 -8.43 34.55
CA PHE A 100 -29.88 -9.73 34.19
C PHE A 100 -29.00 -10.45 33.18
N ARG A 101 -29.05 -11.78 33.23
CA ARG A 101 -28.28 -12.69 32.40
C ARG A 101 -28.85 -12.74 30.99
N LEU A 102 -28.00 -12.56 29.98
CA LEU A 102 -28.37 -12.83 28.60
C LEU A 102 -28.73 -14.32 28.43
N PRO A 103 -29.75 -14.66 27.61
CA PRO A 103 -30.28 -16.03 27.54
C PRO A 103 -29.37 -17.01 26.79
N TYR A 104 -28.34 -16.52 26.09
CA TYR A 104 -27.33 -17.33 25.40
C TYR A 104 -25.92 -16.86 25.79
N PRO A 105 -24.95 -17.79 25.85
CA PRO A 105 -23.56 -17.42 26.08
C PRO A 105 -22.98 -16.67 24.88
N ILE A 106 -22.01 -15.80 25.15
CA ILE A 106 -21.18 -15.15 24.14
C ILE A 106 -20.00 -16.08 23.83
N ILE A 107 -19.73 -16.25 22.55
CA ILE A 107 -18.59 -17.01 22.03
C ILE A 107 -17.65 -16.02 21.34
N LEU A 108 -16.39 -15.99 21.77
CA LEU A 108 -15.30 -15.28 21.13
C LEU A 108 -14.25 -16.29 20.67
N ARG A 109 -13.95 -16.31 19.39
CA ARG A 109 -12.84 -17.07 18.81
C ARG A 109 -11.51 -16.37 19.12
N GLY A 110 -10.41 -17.06 18.82
CA GLY A 110 -9.07 -16.52 18.96
C GLY A 110 -8.91 -15.19 18.23
N ARG A 111 -8.42 -14.16 18.91
CA ARG A 111 -8.23 -12.79 18.40
C ARG A 111 -9.52 -12.13 17.87
N GLU A 112 -10.68 -12.55 18.37
CA GLU A 112 -11.97 -11.93 18.09
C GLU A 112 -12.36 -10.92 19.17
N SER A 113 -13.06 -9.86 18.78
CA SER A 113 -13.74 -8.94 19.69
C SER A 113 -15.16 -8.66 19.18
N LYS A 114 -16.10 -8.44 20.10
CA LYS A 114 -17.51 -8.15 19.81
C LYS A 114 -17.97 -6.93 20.58
N VAL A 115 -18.74 -6.07 19.91
CA VAL A 115 -19.45 -4.95 20.53
C VAL A 115 -20.86 -5.40 20.86
N ILE A 116 -21.18 -5.51 22.15
CA ILE A 116 -22.53 -5.79 22.63
C ILE A 116 -23.20 -4.47 22.96
N VAL A 117 -24.40 -4.24 22.42
CA VAL A 117 -25.13 -2.98 22.60
C VAL A 117 -26.45 -3.20 23.35
N THR A 118 -26.81 -2.24 24.19
CA THR A 118 -28.08 -2.16 24.93
C THR A 118 -28.74 -0.81 24.69
N ASP A 119 -30.08 -0.76 24.80
CA ASP A 119 -30.91 0.45 24.63
C ASP A 119 -30.63 1.25 23.35
N TYR A 120 -30.13 0.56 22.32
CA TYR A 120 -29.50 1.16 21.17
C TYR A 120 -30.53 1.70 20.18
N LEU A 121 -30.44 3.01 19.90
CA LEU A 121 -31.25 3.67 18.88
C LEU A 121 -30.84 3.23 17.49
N PHE A 122 -31.82 2.78 16.69
CA PHE A 122 -31.65 2.54 15.27
C PHE A 122 -32.70 3.30 14.47
N GLY A 123 -32.27 3.91 13.37
CA GLY A 123 -33.12 4.80 12.58
C GLY A 123 -33.48 6.10 13.31
N ALA A 124 -34.67 6.61 13.04
CA ALA A 124 -35.16 7.86 13.60
C ALA A 124 -35.78 7.71 14.99
N SER A 125 -36.36 6.55 15.31
CA SER A 125 -37.17 6.40 16.52
C SER A 125 -37.15 5.02 17.18
N SER A 126 -36.70 3.99 16.47
CA SER A 126 -36.72 2.62 16.97
C SER A 126 -35.54 2.33 17.90
N ARG A 127 -35.76 1.47 18.89
CA ARG A 127 -34.72 1.04 19.82
C ARG A 127 -34.74 -0.47 20.01
N LEU A 128 -33.55 -1.06 20.03
CA LEU A 128 -33.38 -2.43 20.54
C LEU A 128 -33.04 -2.36 22.02
N THR A 129 -33.49 -3.35 22.79
CA THR A 129 -33.20 -3.45 24.22
C THR A 129 -31.80 -3.99 24.44
N TYR A 130 -31.43 -5.06 23.72
CA TYR A 130 -30.07 -5.61 23.67
C TYR A 130 -29.90 -6.52 22.45
N THR A 131 -28.66 -6.73 22.01
CA THR A 131 -28.34 -7.76 21.01
C THR A 131 -26.98 -8.41 21.27
N ILE A 132 -26.90 -9.72 21.04
CA ILE A 132 -25.63 -10.47 20.95
C ILE A 132 -25.04 -10.37 19.53
N ALA A 133 -25.91 -10.19 18.52
CA ALA A 133 -25.46 -9.97 17.15
C ALA A 133 -24.69 -8.65 17.06
N GLN A 134 -23.78 -8.58 16.11
CA GLN A 134 -23.09 -7.34 15.78
C GLN A 134 -24.00 -6.49 14.89
N VAL A 135 -23.88 -5.16 14.99
CA VAL A 135 -24.63 -4.21 14.15
C VAL A 135 -23.73 -3.78 13.01
N LEU A 136 -24.11 -4.09 11.77
CA LEU A 136 -23.44 -3.56 10.58
C LEU A 136 -23.93 -2.15 10.26
N PHE A 137 -25.26 -1.95 10.25
CA PHE A 137 -25.89 -0.66 9.92
C PHE A 137 -27.14 -0.42 10.77
N ALA A 138 -27.32 0.83 11.20
CA ALA A 138 -28.50 1.30 11.92
C ALA A 138 -28.86 2.72 11.48
N GLY A 139 -29.94 2.88 10.72
CA GLY A 139 -30.22 4.19 10.12
C GLY A 139 -31.59 4.25 9.46
N VAL A 140 -31.79 5.29 8.66
CA VAL A 140 -33.04 5.50 7.93
C VAL A 140 -32.80 5.28 6.45
N ILE A 141 -33.60 4.42 5.83
CA ILE A 141 -33.65 4.25 4.36
C ILE A 141 -35.11 4.38 3.97
N ASP A 142 -35.42 5.26 3.01
CA ASP A 142 -36.82 5.47 2.54
C ASP A 142 -37.79 5.90 3.65
N GLY A 143 -37.31 6.70 4.61
CA GLY A 143 -38.10 7.13 5.78
C GLY A 143 -38.40 6.02 6.79
N ARG A 144 -37.80 4.84 6.63
CA ARG A 144 -38.02 3.66 7.44
C ARG A 144 -36.80 3.36 8.31
N ASP A 145 -37.03 2.93 9.55
CA ASP A 145 -35.95 2.55 10.47
C ASP A 145 -35.36 1.20 10.04
N VAL A 146 -34.08 1.18 9.69
CA VAL A 146 -33.37 -0.01 9.21
C VAL A 146 -32.31 -0.45 10.20
N LEU A 147 -32.32 -1.73 10.55
CA LEU A 147 -31.33 -2.40 11.38
C LEU A 147 -30.76 -3.60 10.63
N PHE A 148 -29.46 -3.62 10.40
CA PHE A 148 -28.75 -4.75 9.80
C PHE A 148 -27.81 -5.36 10.83
N LEU A 149 -28.17 -6.56 11.29
CA LEU A 149 -27.41 -7.38 12.22
C LEU A 149 -26.57 -8.44 11.50
N TYR A 150 -25.49 -8.88 12.12
CA TYR A 150 -24.72 -10.01 11.63
C TYR A 150 -24.07 -10.82 12.77
N GLY A 151 -23.64 -12.04 12.46
CA GLY A 151 -22.91 -12.90 13.38
C GLY A 151 -22.33 -14.11 12.69
N ASP A 152 -21.48 -14.87 13.38
CA ASP A 152 -20.92 -16.10 12.82
C ASP A 152 -22.00 -17.16 12.62
N SER A 153 -22.00 -17.83 11.47
CA SER A 153 -23.04 -18.80 11.11
C SER A 153 -23.08 -20.01 12.05
N ASP A 154 -22.01 -20.33 12.78
CA ASP A 154 -21.97 -21.44 13.75
C ASP A 154 -22.44 -21.05 15.16
N GLN A 155 -22.91 -19.81 15.37
CA GLN A 155 -23.32 -19.30 16.66
C GLN A 155 -24.80 -18.95 16.70
N THR A 156 -25.41 -19.14 17.87
CA THR A 156 -26.77 -18.66 18.13
C THR A 156 -26.70 -17.27 18.72
N CYS A 157 -27.48 -16.33 18.19
CA CYS A 157 -27.60 -14.99 18.75
C CYS A 157 -29.06 -14.62 19.01
N VAL A 158 -29.25 -13.71 19.97
CA VAL A 158 -30.57 -13.16 20.30
C VAL A 158 -30.52 -11.64 20.24
N THR A 159 -31.61 -11.06 19.77
CA THR A 159 -31.86 -9.63 19.80
C THR A 159 -33.22 -9.38 20.42
N SER A 160 -33.27 -8.59 21.49
CA SER A 160 -34.53 -8.07 22.03
C SER A 160 -34.81 -6.71 21.39
N VAL A 161 -35.91 -6.61 20.67
CA VAL A 161 -36.30 -5.42 19.90
C VAL A 161 -37.81 -5.37 19.75
N ASN A 162 -38.40 -4.19 19.85
CA ASN A 162 -39.83 -4.01 19.61
C ASN A 162 -40.10 -3.79 18.12
N LEU A 163 -40.63 -4.81 17.45
CA LEU A 163 -40.92 -4.81 16.03
C LEU A 163 -42.29 -4.17 15.75
N THR A 164 -42.29 -3.16 14.90
CA THR A 164 -43.47 -2.34 14.57
C THR A 164 -43.94 -2.54 13.14
N GLY A 165 -45.19 -2.16 12.89
CA GLY A 165 -45.87 -2.31 11.60
C GLY A 165 -46.37 -3.71 11.31
N THR A 166 -46.75 -3.96 10.05
CA THR A 166 -47.22 -5.27 9.58
C THR A 166 -46.19 -5.89 8.65
N SER A 167 -45.66 -7.06 9.02
CA SER A 167 -44.58 -7.69 8.26
C SER A 167 -44.97 -8.92 7.47
N SER A 168 -44.18 -9.18 6.43
CA SER A 168 -44.08 -10.46 5.74
C SER A 168 -42.70 -11.06 5.98
N PRO A 169 -42.42 -11.62 7.18
CA PRO A 169 -41.08 -12.08 7.53
C PRO A 169 -40.67 -13.29 6.69
N ALA A 170 -39.37 -13.44 6.44
CA ALA A 170 -38.84 -14.62 5.78
C ALA A 170 -39.14 -15.88 6.62
N ARG A 171 -39.79 -16.88 6.03
CA ARG A 171 -39.99 -18.19 6.67
C ARG A 171 -38.74 -19.03 6.50
N THR A 172 -37.87 -19.03 7.50
CA THR A 172 -36.66 -19.86 7.56
C THR A 172 -36.63 -20.65 8.87
N PRO A 173 -36.12 -21.89 8.88
CA PRO A 173 -35.95 -22.66 10.12
C PRO A 173 -34.93 -22.02 11.07
N PHE A 174 -34.05 -21.14 10.58
CA PHE A 174 -32.95 -20.57 11.37
C PHE A 174 -33.33 -19.31 12.13
N ILE A 175 -34.43 -18.64 11.79
CA ILE A 175 -34.82 -17.37 12.42
C ILE A 175 -36.19 -17.51 13.05
N GLN A 176 -36.25 -17.21 14.35
CA GLN A 176 -37.47 -17.24 15.14
C GLN A 176 -37.76 -15.83 15.64
N VAL A 177 -38.98 -15.36 15.41
CA VAL A 177 -39.46 -14.05 15.90
C VAL A 177 -40.56 -14.31 16.93
N ASP A 178 -40.29 -13.99 18.19
CA ASP A 178 -41.22 -14.22 19.30
C ASP A 178 -41.92 -12.92 19.72
N ASP A 179 -43.26 -12.94 19.70
CA ASP A 179 -44.18 -11.85 20.08
C ASP A 179 -43.76 -10.44 19.60
N ARG A 180 -43.09 -10.35 18.44
CA ARG A 180 -42.52 -9.08 17.92
C ARG A 180 -41.55 -8.38 18.90
N ARG A 181 -40.97 -9.11 19.84
CA ARG A 181 -40.13 -8.60 20.93
C ARG A 181 -38.74 -9.22 20.99
N ALA A 182 -38.58 -10.39 20.39
CA ALA A 182 -37.30 -11.08 20.31
C ALA A 182 -37.08 -11.70 18.94
N ILE A 183 -35.84 -11.66 18.48
CA ILE A 183 -35.33 -12.36 17.31
C ILE A 183 -34.27 -13.32 17.81
N THR A 184 -34.44 -14.62 17.56
CA THR A 184 -33.41 -15.64 17.78
C THR A 184 -32.94 -16.14 16.44
N VAL A 185 -31.64 -16.05 16.19
CA VAL A 185 -30.99 -16.66 15.03
C VAL A 185 -30.21 -17.87 15.49
N LEU A 186 -30.57 -19.03 14.97
CA LEU A 186 -29.94 -20.32 15.28
C LEU A 186 -28.69 -20.51 14.44
N ALA A 187 -27.75 -21.31 14.96
CA ALA A 187 -26.59 -21.76 14.19
C ALA A 187 -27.03 -22.47 12.89
N GLY A 188 -26.26 -22.26 11.82
CA GLY A 188 -26.53 -22.68 10.44
C GLY A 188 -27.15 -21.59 9.55
N ALA A 189 -27.40 -20.39 10.08
CA ALA A 189 -27.91 -19.27 9.28
C ALA A 189 -26.81 -18.70 8.37
N GLU A 190 -26.81 -19.08 7.09
CA GLU A 190 -25.89 -18.59 6.04
C GLU A 190 -26.65 -17.81 4.96
N GLY A 191 -26.10 -16.67 4.55
CA GLY A 191 -26.70 -15.73 3.61
C GLY A 191 -27.45 -14.58 4.28
N LEU A 192 -28.10 -13.75 3.45
CA LEU A 192 -28.92 -12.63 3.90
C LEU A 192 -30.35 -13.08 4.18
N PHE A 193 -30.87 -12.67 5.33
CA PHE A 193 -32.24 -12.90 5.74
C PHE A 193 -32.97 -11.59 6.03
N THR A 194 -34.17 -11.47 5.47
CA THR A 194 -35.10 -10.40 5.82
C THR A 194 -35.95 -10.84 7.01
N VAL A 195 -35.50 -10.48 8.21
CA VAL A 195 -36.12 -10.89 9.48
C VAL A 195 -37.49 -10.24 9.67
N TRP A 196 -37.56 -8.94 9.40
CA TRP A 196 -38.79 -8.16 9.55
C TRP A 196 -38.90 -7.14 8.43
N ASP A 197 -39.91 -7.29 7.58
CA ASP A 197 -40.19 -6.35 6.50
C ASP A 197 -41.57 -5.69 6.65
N SER A 198 -41.66 -4.52 7.29
CA SER A 198 -42.89 -3.72 7.45
C SER A 198 -42.81 -2.32 6.80
N GLU A 199 -43.88 -1.54 6.90
CA GLU A 199 -43.91 -0.14 6.47
C GLU A 199 -43.08 0.80 7.36
N THR A 200 -42.75 0.41 8.59
CA THR A 200 -42.03 1.25 9.57
C THR A 200 -40.61 0.80 9.86
N GLN A 201 -40.30 -0.49 9.74
CA GLN A 201 -39.00 -1.05 10.16
C GLN A 201 -38.51 -2.16 9.25
N LEU A 202 -37.24 -2.12 8.83
CA LEU A 202 -36.55 -3.21 8.13
C LEU A 202 -35.49 -3.80 9.04
N VAL A 203 -35.61 -5.09 9.36
CA VAL A 203 -34.57 -5.80 10.11
C VAL A 203 -33.97 -6.89 9.24
N LEU A 204 -32.67 -6.80 9.02
CA LEU A 204 -31.87 -7.75 8.24
C LEU A 204 -30.91 -8.50 9.17
N TYR A 205 -30.64 -9.75 8.83
CA TYR A 205 -29.56 -10.54 9.43
C TYR A 205 -28.71 -11.18 8.33
N ALA A 206 -27.40 -11.26 8.53
CA ALA A 206 -26.52 -12.06 7.68
C ALA A 206 -25.43 -12.77 8.50
N ASP A 207 -24.88 -13.84 7.95
CA ASP A 207 -23.60 -14.35 8.45
C ASP A 207 -22.46 -13.37 8.17
N THR A 208 -21.37 -13.45 8.94
CA THR A 208 -20.21 -12.56 8.82
C THR A 208 -19.69 -12.46 7.37
N PRO A 209 -19.38 -13.57 6.65
CA PRO A 209 -18.96 -13.51 5.25
C PRO A 209 -19.93 -12.76 4.32
N THR A 210 -21.25 -12.93 4.51
CA THR A 210 -22.23 -12.20 3.70
C THR A 210 -22.26 -10.71 4.07
N ALA A 211 -22.22 -10.37 5.37
CA ALA A 211 -22.20 -8.99 5.85
C ALA A 211 -20.96 -8.22 5.37
N GLU A 212 -19.81 -8.90 5.28
CA GLU A 212 -18.55 -8.37 4.74
C GLU A 212 -18.67 -7.84 3.30
N THR A 213 -19.61 -8.36 2.51
CA THR A 213 -19.82 -7.90 1.12
C THR A 213 -20.56 -6.57 1.01
N PHE A 214 -21.21 -6.11 2.09
CA PHE A 214 -22.06 -4.92 2.04
C PHE A 214 -21.28 -3.61 2.15
N TYR A 215 -21.80 -2.61 1.45
CA TYR A 215 -21.44 -1.21 1.49
C TYR A 215 -22.69 -0.39 1.81
N ALA A 216 -22.49 0.81 2.33
CA ALA A 216 -23.55 1.77 2.58
C ALA A 216 -23.17 3.14 2.01
N PRO A 217 -23.12 3.33 0.67
CA PRO A 217 -22.70 4.59 0.09
C PRO A 217 -23.69 5.71 0.42
N ALA A 218 -23.17 6.90 0.67
CA ALA A 218 -23.98 8.11 0.72
C ALA A 218 -24.55 8.36 -0.68
N ILE A 219 -25.85 8.67 -0.77
CA ILE A 219 -26.49 8.95 -2.05
C ILE A 219 -26.57 10.45 -2.26
N THR A 220 -26.11 10.90 -3.42
CA THR A 220 -26.23 12.29 -3.85
C THR A 220 -27.37 12.49 -4.83
N VAL A 221 -27.93 13.70 -4.87
CA VAL A 221 -28.96 14.09 -5.86
C VAL A 221 -28.33 15.12 -6.79
N PRO A 222 -28.28 14.88 -8.11
CA PRO A 222 -27.81 15.87 -9.07
C PRO A 222 -28.70 17.11 -9.01
N ASN A 223 -28.08 18.28 -8.87
CA ASN A 223 -28.69 19.62 -8.82
C ASN A 223 -29.20 20.12 -7.44
N SER A 224 -28.56 19.79 -6.31
CA SER A 224 -28.44 20.83 -5.27
C SER A 224 -27.27 21.73 -5.65
N ASP A 225 -27.48 22.62 -6.61
CA ASP A 225 -26.44 23.55 -7.08
C ASP A 225 -25.81 24.28 -5.86
N ASP A 226 -24.47 24.32 -5.83
CA ASP A 226 -23.56 24.94 -4.85
C ASP A 226 -23.32 24.27 -3.48
N ASN A 227 -23.67 22.99 -3.25
CA ASN A 227 -23.16 22.29 -2.05
C ASN A 227 -21.89 21.47 -2.37
N PRO A 228 -20.66 22.01 -2.14
CA PRO A 228 -19.42 21.24 -2.34
C PRO A 228 -19.31 20.04 -1.39
N TYR A 229 -20.21 19.94 -0.40
CA TYR A 229 -20.24 18.87 0.57
C TYR A 229 -21.28 17.79 0.28
N SER A 230 -21.95 17.79 -0.87
CA SER A 230 -23.05 16.84 -1.18
C SER A 230 -22.67 15.37 -1.04
N ASN A 231 -21.39 15.02 -1.27
CA ASN A 231 -20.86 13.66 -1.15
C ASN A 231 -20.51 13.26 0.30
N PHE A 232 -20.55 14.19 1.25
CA PHE A 232 -20.16 13.96 2.63
C PHE A 232 -21.36 13.58 3.49
N TRP A 233 -21.31 12.40 4.09
CA TRP A 233 -22.28 11.94 5.07
C TRP A 233 -22.38 12.91 6.26
N PHE A 234 -23.57 13.09 6.83
CA PHE A 234 -23.92 14.09 7.86
C PHE A 234 -23.92 15.56 7.42
N PHE A 235 -22.93 16.00 6.64
CA PHE A 235 -22.80 17.40 6.25
C PHE A 235 -23.60 17.75 4.99
N GLY A 236 -23.54 16.90 3.97
CA GLY A 236 -24.26 17.08 2.71
C GLY A 236 -25.52 16.25 2.63
N THR A 237 -25.41 14.95 2.94
CA THR A 237 -26.52 14.00 2.81
C THR A 237 -26.57 13.01 3.98
N ASN A 238 -27.77 12.57 4.31
CA ASN A 238 -28.03 11.43 5.19
C ASN A 238 -28.82 10.33 4.45
N GLU A 239 -28.91 10.43 3.13
CA GLU A 239 -29.52 9.40 2.31
C GLU A 239 -28.48 8.33 1.99
N THR A 240 -28.86 7.06 2.15
CA THR A 240 -28.00 5.89 1.90
C THR A 240 -28.84 4.77 1.35
N MET A 241 -28.14 3.78 0.80
CA MET A 241 -28.65 2.45 0.55
C MET A 241 -27.73 1.41 1.17
N LEU A 242 -28.09 0.13 1.05
CA LEU A 242 -27.14 -0.97 1.25
C LEU A 242 -26.92 -1.68 -0.09
N VAL A 243 -25.69 -1.97 -0.42
CA VAL A 243 -25.32 -2.67 -1.66
C VAL A 243 -24.22 -3.68 -1.38
N ALA A 244 -24.38 -4.91 -1.86
CA ALA A 244 -23.44 -6.00 -1.70
C ALA A 244 -23.10 -6.64 -3.04
N GLY A 245 -21.90 -7.22 -3.14
CA GLY A 245 -21.47 -8.00 -4.30
C GLY A 245 -20.22 -7.45 -5.01
N PRO A 246 -20.24 -6.18 -5.49
CA PRO A 246 -19.08 -5.58 -6.14
C PRO A 246 -17.83 -5.55 -5.25
N TYR A 247 -16.65 -5.55 -5.88
CA TYR A 247 -15.37 -5.46 -5.19
C TYR A 247 -15.26 -4.14 -4.41
N LEU A 248 -15.63 -3.03 -5.05
CA LEU A 248 -15.67 -1.70 -4.45
C LEU A 248 -16.88 -0.92 -4.95
N VAL A 249 -17.56 -0.20 -4.05
CA VAL A 249 -18.59 0.79 -4.41
C VAL A 249 -18.06 2.16 -4.04
N ARG A 250 -17.80 2.99 -5.04
CA ARG A 250 -17.22 4.33 -4.88
C ARG A 250 -18.30 5.39 -4.69
N GLU A 251 -19.35 5.35 -5.50
CA GLU A 251 -20.37 6.40 -5.54
C GLU A 251 -21.77 5.84 -5.75
N ALA A 252 -22.77 6.58 -5.24
CA ALA A 252 -24.18 6.37 -5.52
C ALA A 252 -24.87 7.72 -5.76
N THR A 253 -25.57 7.83 -6.89
CA THR A 253 -26.22 9.08 -7.29
C THR A 253 -27.61 8.82 -7.80
N TYR A 254 -28.59 9.64 -7.40
CA TYR A 254 -29.94 9.57 -7.93
C TYR A 254 -30.03 10.15 -9.36
N SER A 255 -30.98 9.67 -10.15
CA SER A 255 -31.53 10.49 -11.23
C SER A 255 -32.30 11.69 -10.67
N LYS A 256 -32.51 12.73 -11.47
CA LYS A 256 -33.27 13.93 -11.05
C LYS A 256 -34.69 13.61 -10.55
N ASP A 257 -35.32 12.56 -11.09
CA ASP A 257 -36.65 12.10 -10.68
C ASP A 257 -36.62 11.03 -9.58
N ARG A 258 -35.43 10.66 -9.09
CA ARG A 258 -35.15 9.69 -8.02
C ARG A 258 -35.66 8.28 -8.29
N LYS A 259 -35.86 7.92 -9.56
CA LYS A 259 -36.28 6.59 -10.01
C LYS A 259 -35.14 5.67 -10.42
N GLN A 260 -33.95 6.22 -10.61
CA GLN A 260 -32.75 5.48 -10.94
C GLN A 260 -31.65 5.79 -9.93
N LEU A 261 -30.85 4.78 -9.61
CA LEU A 261 -29.57 4.95 -8.93
C LEU A 261 -28.44 4.63 -9.93
N ASP A 262 -27.53 5.58 -10.10
CA ASP A 262 -26.26 5.38 -10.78
C ASP A 262 -25.18 5.05 -9.75
N LEU A 263 -24.70 3.82 -9.79
CA LEU A 263 -23.63 3.32 -8.95
C LEU A 263 -22.33 3.31 -9.74
N ARG A 264 -21.24 3.70 -9.09
CA ARG A 264 -19.89 3.60 -9.65
C ARG A 264 -18.98 2.83 -8.72
N GLY A 265 -18.08 2.06 -9.31
CA GLY A 265 -17.14 1.24 -8.57
C GLY A 265 -16.46 0.21 -9.42
N ASP A 266 -16.00 -0.85 -8.78
CA ASP A 266 -15.10 -1.82 -9.37
C ASP A 266 -15.61 -3.23 -9.12
N ILE A 267 -15.45 -4.09 -10.11
CA ILE A 267 -15.69 -5.53 -10.01
C ILE A 267 -14.38 -6.26 -10.26
N ASP A 268 -14.10 -7.28 -9.46
CA ASP A 268 -12.88 -8.09 -9.59
C ASP A 268 -13.05 -9.07 -10.76
N ILE A 269 -12.21 -8.89 -11.79
CA ILE A 269 -12.15 -9.75 -12.98
C ILE A 269 -10.77 -10.43 -13.10
N THR A 270 -9.98 -10.42 -12.03
CA THR A 270 -8.57 -10.89 -12.00
C THR A 270 -8.43 -12.31 -12.54
N VAL A 271 -9.36 -13.20 -12.17
CA VAL A 271 -9.30 -14.62 -12.53
C VAL A 271 -9.90 -14.94 -13.89
N GLY A 272 -10.38 -13.95 -14.66
CA GLY A 272 -10.90 -14.14 -16.03
C GLY A 272 -12.16 -15.02 -16.16
N GLU A 273 -12.69 -15.57 -15.05
CA GLU A 273 -13.77 -16.57 -15.06
C GLU A 273 -15.17 -15.98 -14.79
N ALA A 274 -15.28 -14.85 -14.09
CA ALA A 274 -16.57 -14.29 -13.70
C ALA A 274 -17.00 -13.14 -14.63
N ASN A 275 -17.72 -13.45 -15.72
CA ASN A 275 -18.33 -12.45 -16.60
C ASN A 275 -19.52 -11.70 -15.96
N ALA A 276 -19.79 -11.95 -14.68
CA ALA A 276 -20.91 -11.38 -13.97
C ALA A 276 -20.67 -11.34 -12.46
N THR A 277 -21.10 -10.25 -11.83
CA THR A 277 -21.13 -10.08 -10.37
C THR A 277 -22.58 -9.99 -9.91
N LYS A 278 -22.97 -10.86 -8.99
CA LYS A 278 -24.28 -10.75 -8.33
C LYS A 278 -24.29 -9.52 -7.44
N VAL A 279 -25.36 -8.75 -7.47
CA VAL A 279 -25.57 -7.59 -6.61
C VAL A 279 -26.83 -7.74 -5.77
N THR A 280 -26.75 -7.35 -4.52
CA THR A 280 -27.90 -7.29 -3.59
C THR A 280 -28.07 -5.84 -3.13
N LEU A 281 -29.29 -5.33 -3.15
CA LEU A 281 -29.61 -3.93 -2.93
C LEU A 281 -30.74 -3.78 -1.91
N VAL A 282 -30.58 -2.84 -0.99
CA VAL A 282 -31.65 -2.30 -0.14
C VAL A 282 -31.73 -0.81 -0.45
N ALA A 283 -32.63 -0.46 -1.35
CA ALA A 283 -32.78 0.89 -1.88
C ALA A 283 -34.17 1.46 -1.57
N PRO A 284 -34.34 2.79 -1.63
CA PRO A 284 -35.67 3.39 -1.52
C PRO A 284 -36.65 2.92 -2.58
N LYS A 285 -37.93 2.76 -2.21
CA LYS A 285 -38.97 2.14 -3.07
C LYS A 285 -39.25 2.92 -4.36
N THR A 286 -38.84 4.18 -4.44
CA THR A 286 -38.96 4.98 -5.66
C THR A 286 -38.02 4.50 -6.76
N VAL A 287 -36.95 3.79 -6.41
CA VAL A 287 -35.95 3.27 -7.35
C VAL A 287 -36.52 2.08 -8.09
N THR A 288 -36.61 2.20 -9.41
CA THR A 288 -37.08 1.15 -10.32
C THR A 288 -36.00 0.65 -11.26
N SER A 289 -34.82 1.27 -11.25
CA SER A 289 -33.70 0.90 -12.12
C SER A 289 -32.37 1.27 -11.49
N VAL A 290 -31.31 0.52 -11.82
CA VAL A 290 -29.95 0.76 -11.35
C VAL A 290 -29.00 0.67 -12.54
N THR A 291 -28.02 1.58 -12.57
CA THR A 291 -26.85 1.47 -13.45
C THR A 291 -25.59 1.23 -12.64
N TRP A 292 -24.64 0.53 -13.24
CA TRP A 292 -23.29 0.31 -12.73
C TRP A 292 -22.30 0.82 -13.77
N ASN A 293 -21.48 1.81 -13.42
CA ASN A 293 -20.55 2.47 -14.34
C ASN A 293 -21.23 2.92 -15.66
N GLY A 294 -22.47 3.43 -15.55
CA GLY A 294 -23.29 3.86 -16.68
C GLY A 294 -24.03 2.74 -17.45
N MET A 295 -23.78 1.47 -17.14
CA MET A 295 -24.42 0.32 -17.79
C MET A 295 -25.62 -0.19 -16.97
N PRO A 296 -26.76 -0.54 -17.59
CA PRO A 296 -27.91 -1.06 -16.85
C PRO A 296 -27.60 -2.37 -16.10
N VAL A 297 -28.04 -2.46 -14.85
CA VAL A 297 -28.00 -3.69 -14.07
C VAL A 297 -29.27 -4.50 -14.35
N SER A 298 -29.12 -5.79 -14.65
CA SER A 298 -30.27 -6.70 -14.77
C SER A 298 -30.80 -7.00 -13.38
N LEU A 299 -31.97 -6.48 -13.01
CA LEU A 299 -32.62 -6.78 -11.74
C LEU A 299 -33.45 -8.06 -11.90
N ASP A 300 -33.21 -9.04 -11.03
CA ASP A 300 -33.79 -10.38 -11.13
C ASP A 300 -35.03 -10.49 -10.22
N ASP A 301 -34.82 -10.49 -8.91
CA ASP A 301 -35.88 -10.71 -7.91
C ASP A 301 -36.01 -9.51 -6.95
N VAL A 302 -37.26 -9.23 -6.55
CA VAL A 302 -37.57 -8.33 -5.42
C VAL A 302 -38.18 -9.17 -4.31
N LEU A 303 -37.37 -9.51 -3.30
CA LEU A 303 -37.80 -10.22 -2.10
C LEU A 303 -38.10 -9.18 -1.00
N GLY A 304 -39.32 -8.64 -1.03
CA GLY A 304 -39.73 -7.57 -0.13
C GLY A 304 -38.98 -6.27 -0.45
N SER A 305 -38.18 -5.77 0.48
CA SER A 305 -37.37 -4.55 0.34
C SER A 305 -35.94 -4.82 -0.14
N VAL A 306 -35.59 -6.08 -0.38
CA VAL A 306 -34.29 -6.50 -0.92
C VAL A 306 -34.45 -6.82 -2.40
N MET A 307 -33.65 -6.18 -3.24
CA MET A 307 -33.57 -6.46 -4.68
C MET A 307 -32.27 -7.19 -4.98
N THR A 308 -32.30 -8.16 -5.88
CA THR A 308 -31.11 -8.79 -6.44
C THR A 308 -30.98 -8.47 -7.92
N GLY A 309 -29.75 -8.56 -8.41
CA GLY A 309 -29.49 -8.44 -9.83
C GLY A 309 -28.11 -8.92 -10.19
N THR A 310 -27.76 -8.68 -11.45
CA THR A 310 -26.48 -9.07 -12.01
C THR A 310 -25.85 -7.91 -12.77
N ILE A 311 -24.61 -7.59 -12.39
CA ILE A 311 -23.73 -6.69 -13.14
C ILE A 311 -22.96 -7.56 -14.13
N SER A 312 -23.21 -7.40 -15.43
CA SER A 312 -22.43 -8.08 -16.46
C SER A 312 -21.12 -7.35 -16.69
N SER A 313 -20.03 -8.11 -16.71
CA SER A 313 -18.71 -7.62 -17.11
C SER A 313 -18.58 -7.73 -18.62
N SER A 314 -18.24 -6.62 -19.27
CA SER A 314 -17.86 -6.63 -20.70
C SER A 314 -16.36 -6.78 -20.91
N LYS A 315 -15.59 -6.72 -19.82
CA LYS A 315 -14.12 -6.66 -19.82
C LYS A 315 -13.45 -7.93 -19.27
N SER A 316 -14.22 -8.82 -18.64
CA SER A 316 -13.73 -10.12 -18.16
C SER A 316 -13.06 -10.91 -19.29
N GLY A 317 -11.87 -11.41 -19.01
CA GLY A 317 -11.06 -12.18 -19.96
C GLY A 317 -10.30 -11.36 -21.01
N LEU A 318 -10.43 -10.02 -21.03
CA LEU A 318 -9.61 -9.18 -21.94
C LEU A 318 -8.14 -9.12 -21.53
N LEU A 319 -7.86 -9.26 -20.24
CA LEU A 319 -6.52 -9.37 -19.67
C LEU A 319 -6.58 -10.32 -18.49
N ALA A 320 -5.59 -11.21 -18.38
CA ALA A 320 -5.53 -12.20 -17.32
C ALA A 320 -4.43 -11.87 -16.31
N LYS A 321 -4.65 -12.27 -15.06
CA LYS A 321 -3.59 -12.35 -14.06
C LYS A 321 -2.40 -13.17 -14.60
N ASP A 322 -1.20 -12.81 -14.17
CA ASP A 322 0.06 -13.48 -14.49
C ASP A 322 0.43 -13.36 -15.98
N THR A 323 -0.25 -12.48 -16.74
CA THR A 323 0.20 -12.06 -18.07
C THR A 323 1.57 -11.38 -17.92
N VAL A 324 2.54 -11.85 -18.70
CA VAL A 324 3.92 -11.35 -18.71
C VAL A 324 4.11 -10.44 -19.92
N VAL A 325 4.67 -9.25 -19.69
CA VAL A 325 5.20 -8.37 -20.72
C VAL A 325 6.70 -8.58 -20.79
N GLU A 326 7.17 -9.11 -21.92
CA GLU A 326 8.59 -9.32 -22.17
C GLU A 326 9.32 -7.98 -22.27
N LEU A 327 10.49 -7.91 -21.64
CA LEU A 327 11.36 -6.74 -21.67
C LEU A 327 12.60 -7.03 -22.50
N GLY A 328 13.04 -6.05 -23.27
CA GLY A 328 14.24 -6.14 -24.10
C GLY A 328 13.93 -6.07 -25.60
N PRO A 329 14.96 -6.16 -26.46
CA PRO A 329 16.38 -6.24 -26.11
C PRO A 329 16.86 -4.99 -25.36
N TRP A 330 17.96 -5.12 -24.62
CA TRP A 330 18.51 -4.05 -23.80
C TRP A 330 19.60 -3.26 -24.53
N LYS A 331 19.63 -1.96 -24.29
CA LYS A 331 20.74 -1.08 -24.63
C LYS A 331 21.64 -0.92 -23.42
N TYR A 332 22.92 -1.19 -23.59
CA TYR A 332 23.91 -1.19 -22.51
C TYR A 332 24.95 -0.08 -22.69
N ALA A 333 25.28 0.61 -21.59
CA ALA A 333 26.44 1.47 -21.47
C ALA A 333 27.10 1.34 -20.08
N ASP A 334 28.42 1.50 -20.06
CA ASP A 334 29.20 1.60 -18.83
C ASP A 334 28.88 2.92 -18.11
N SER A 335 28.45 2.81 -16.85
CA SER A 335 28.04 3.92 -15.98
C SER A 335 29.06 4.20 -14.87
N LEU A 336 30.28 3.69 -15.01
CA LEU A 336 31.40 3.98 -14.10
C LEU A 336 32.63 4.42 -14.90
N LEU A 337 32.46 5.42 -15.77
CA LEU A 337 33.56 5.93 -16.61
C LEU A 337 34.68 6.59 -15.79
N GLU A 338 34.38 6.97 -14.54
CA GLU A 338 35.28 7.60 -13.58
C GLU A 338 36.58 6.80 -13.35
N ILE A 339 36.54 5.47 -13.44
CA ILE A 339 37.72 4.63 -13.19
C ILE A 339 38.67 4.54 -14.39
N ARG A 340 38.31 5.13 -15.53
CA ARG A 340 39.14 5.11 -16.74
C ARG A 340 40.23 6.18 -16.66
N GLY A 341 41.45 5.85 -17.09
CA GLY A 341 42.62 6.73 -16.96
C GLY A 341 42.53 8.09 -17.67
N CYS A 342 41.62 8.26 -18.64
CA CYS A 342 41.39 9.54 -19.33
C CYS A 342 40.19 10.35 -18.78
N PHE A 343 39.57 9.93 -17.68
CA PHE A 343 38.42 10.64 -17.12
C PHE A 343 38.83 11.95 -16.43
N GLY A 344 38.28 13.07 -16.90
CA GLY A 344 38.51 14.38 -16.30
C GLY A 344 37.41 14.78 -15.33
N ASP A 345 37.75 14.98 -14.06
CA ASP A 345 36.81 15.40 -12.99
C ASP A 345 36.88 16.90 -12.67
N SER A 346 37.35 17.72 -13.61
CA SER A 346 37.55 19.16 -13.40
C SER A 346 36.27 19.92 -13.03
N GLY A 347 35.10 19.43 -13.47
CA GLY A 347 33.79 20.01 -13.17
C GLY A 347 33.17 19.55 -11.84
N TRP A 348 33.79 18.61 -11.13
CA TRP A 348 33.27 18.09 -9.86
C TRP A 348 33.48 19.07 -8.72
N VAL A 349 32.63 18.98 -7.69
CA VAL A 349 32.73 19.82 -6.50
C VAL A 349 33.99 19.45 -5.72
N LYS A 350 34.81 20.45 -5.36
CA LYS A 350 35.96 20.24 -4.49
C LYS A 350 35.50 20.02 -3.06
N ALA A 351 35.91 18.92 -2.44
CA ALA A 351 35.62 18.61 -1.04
C ALA A 351 36.72 19.21 -0.15
N ASN A 352 36.65 20.51 0.12
CA ASN A 352 37.67 21.26 0.87
C ASN A 352 37.09 22.14 1.99
N HIS A 353 35.88 21.83 2.44
CA HIS A 353 35.26 22.51 3.58
C HIS A 353 35.81 21.90 4.88
N PRO A 354 36.47 22.68 5.75
CA PRO A 354 37.13 22.17 6.96
C PRO A 354 36.17 21.99 8.15
N ASP A 355 34.91 22.42 8.04
CA ASP A 355 33.93 22.34 9.13
C ASP A 355 33.14 21.02 9.10
N GLU A 356 32.81 20.50 10.30
CA GLU A 356 32.01 19.28 10.54
C GLU A 356 30.57 19.33 9.97
N HIS A 357 30.15 20.48 9.44
CA HIS A 357 28.84 20.69 8.84
C HIS A 357 28.91 20.65 7.32
N PHE A 358 29.20 19.47 6.77
CA PHE A 358 29.01 19.19 5.34
C PHE A 358 27.53 19.37 4.89
N SER A 359 26.59 19.53 5.82
CA SER A 359 25.15 19.46 5.55
C SER A 359 24.46 20.72 5.02
N SER A 360 25.10 21.90 4.97
CA SER A 360 24.35 23.13 4.62
C SER A 360 24.34 23.50 3.13
N ASN A 361 25.24 22.94 2.31
CA ASN A 361 25.29 23.17 0.86
C ASN A 361 25.79 21.94 0.03
N ALA A 362 26.15 20.82 0.66
CA ALA A 362 26.89 19.77 -0.03
C ALA A 362 26.00 18.69 -0.65
N VAL A 363 26.40 18.31 -1.85
CA VAL A 363 25.81 17.38 -2.83
C VAL A 363 25.77 15.91 -2.33
N CYS A 364 25.93 15.61 -1.04
CA CYS A 364 26.48 14.30 -0.62
C CYS A 364 25.59 13.43 0.30
N CYS A 365 24.28 13.67 0.38
CA CYS A 365 23.47 13.06 1.43
C CYS A 365 22.26 12.25 0.97
N GLU A 366 22.09 12.03 -0.35
CA GLU A 366 20.96 11.29 -0.91
C GLU A 366 21.41 10.45 -2.10
N SER A 367 21.02 9.17 -2.16
CA SER A 367 21.38 8.23 -3.23
C SER A 367 22.89 8.05 -3.43
N ILE A 368 23.32 7.51 -4.58
CA ILE A 368 24.72 7.22 -4.85
C ILE A 368 25.55 8.52 -4.91
N VAL A 369 26.68 8.52 -4.21
CA VAL A 369 27.68 9.59 -4.14
C VAL A 369 29.03 9.02 -4.56
N LEU A 370 29.75 9.75 -5.42
CA LEU A 370 31.08 9.39 -5.86
C LEU A 370 32.11 10.34 -5.26
N TRP A 371 33.20 9.79 -4.76
CA TRP A 371 34.35 10.54 -4.24
C TRP A 371 35.60 10.22 -5.05
N ARG A 372 36.43 11.23 -5.31
CA ARG A 372 37.71 11.09 -6.01
C ARG A 372 38.83 11.73 -5.23
N GLY A 373 39.74 10.91 -4.73
CA GLY A 373 40.92 11.34 -3.97
C GLY A 373 42.16 11.33 -4.85
N HIS A 374 42.75 12.51 -5.09
CA HIS A 374 43.97 12.68 -5.86
C HIS A 374 45.17 12.70 -4.92
N PHE A 375 46.20 11.91 -5.20
CA PHE A 375 47.44 11.91 -4.41
C PHE A 375 48.66 11.79 -5.31
N MET A 376 49.80 12.26 -4.82
CA MET A 376 51.09 12.06 -5.48
C MET A 376 51.74 10.82 -4.92
N ASP A 377 52.24 9.97 -5.80
CA ASP A 377 53.03 8.80 -5.44
C ASP A 377 54.36 9.18 -4.76
N THR A 378 54.70 8.51 -3.66
CA THR A 378 56.06 8.50 -3.09
C THR A 378 56.77 7.17 -3.30
N GLY A 379 56.08 6.17 -3.88
CA GLY A 379 56.49 4.80 -4.12
C GLY A 379 56.34 3.90 -2.89
N MET A 380 55.72 4.40 -1.83
CA MET A 380 55.66 3.74 -0.50
C MET A 380 54.22 3.51 -0.01
N GLU A 381 53.24 4.03 -0.75
CA GLU A 381 51.82 3.83 -0.58
C GLU A 381 51.49 2.35 -0.80
N LYS A 382 50.77 1.75 0.16
CA LYS A 382 50.38 0.33 0.18
C LYS A 382 48.91 0.12 0.54
N SER A 383 48.27 1.09 1.16
CA SER A 383 46.86 0.98 1.52
C SER A 383 46.22 2.34 1.78
N VAL A 384 44.89 2.35 1.73
CA VAL A 384 44.06 3.45 2.21
C VAL A 384 43.10 2.94 3.30
N ASN A 385 43.00 3.65 4.41
CA ASN A 385 42.05 3.39 5.48
C ASN A 385 40.84 4.31 5.31
N LEU A 386 39.64 3.76 5.19
CA LEU A 386 38.41 4.51 4.91
C LEU A 386 37.30 4.19 5.90
N SER A 387 36.64 5.24 6.38
CA SER A 387 35.38 5.16 7.10
C SER A 387 34.25 5.67 6.22
N VAL A 388 33.30 4.80 5.88
CA VAL A 388 32.19 5.09 4.96
C VAL A 388 30.86 4.83 5.64
N ASN A 389 29.97 5.82 5.62
CA ASN A 389 28.61 5.73 6.17
C ASN A 389 27.58 6.09 5.11
N GLY A 390 26.57 5.25 4.89
CA GLY A 390 25.48 5.50 3.96
C GLY A 390 24.10 5.05 4.46
N GLY A 391 23.95 4.90 5.79
CA GLY A 391 22.73 4.42 6.43
C GLY A 391 22.64 2.89 6.51
N GLU A 392 21.65 2.38 7.24
CA GLU A 392 21.46 0.93 7.43
C GLU A 392 21.23 0.21 6.09
N GLY A 393 22.00 -0.86 5.83
CA GLY A 393 21.94 -1.59 4.56
C GLY A 393 22.73 -0.94 3.43
N VAL A 394 23.66 -0.02 3.75
CA VAL A 394 24.59 0.60 2.81
C VAL A 394 25.49 -0.43 2.10
N TYR A 395 25.69 -0.19 0.81
CA TYR A 395 26.73 -0.80 0.00
C TYR A 395 27.74 0.25 -0.45
N PHE A 396 29.03 -0.10 -0.53
CA PHE A 396 30.01 0.78 -1.16
C PHE A 396 31.14 -0.01 -1.79
N ASN A 397 31.75 0.56 -2.82
CA ASN A 397 32.95 0.00 -3.43
C ASN A 397 34.06 1.03 -3.42
N LEU A 398 35.26 0.57 -3.09
CA LEU A 398 36.48 1.27 -3.43
C LEU A 398 37.02 0.71 -4.75
N ILE A 399 37.22 1.56 -5.74
CA ILE A 399 37.95 1.18 -6.95
C ILE A 399 39.22 2.03 -6.99
N ALA A 400 40.26 1.46 -6.40
CA ALA A 400 41.60 2.05 -6.22
C ALA A 400 42.67 1.28 -7.02
N CYS A 401 42.26 0.70 -8.15
CA CYS A 401 43.07 -0.16 -9.04
C CYS A 401 43.13 -1.66 -8.67
N THR A 402 42.53 -2.07 -7.55
CA THR A 402 41.82 -3.37 -7.41
C THR A 402 40.36 -3.12 -7.05
N PRO A 403 39.43 -3.94 -7.54
CA PRO A 403 38.07 -3.97 -7.02
C PRO A 403 38.10 -4.65 -5.64
N GLU A 404 38.32 -3.86 -4.57
CA GLU A 404 38.09 -4.30 -3.20
C GLU A 404 36.83 -3.61 -2.68
N THR A 405 35.94 -4.41 -2.10
CA THR A 405 34.57 -3.99 -1.79
C THR A 405 34.22 -4.40 -0.38
N THR A 406 33.55 -3.50 0.32
CA THR A 406 33.06 -3.71 1.68
C THR A 406 31.61 -3.27 1.76
N TYR A 407 30.81 -3.98 2.54
CA TYR A 407 29.36 -3.78 2.55
C TYR A 407 28.77 -4.06 3.93
N GLY A 408 27.75 -3.30 4.30
CA GLY A 408 26.86 -3.63 5.40
C GLY A 408 25.85 -4.67 4.90
N ASN A 409 25.85 -5.88 5.47
CA ASN A 409 24.95 -6.94 5.01
C ASN A 409 23.60 -6.90 5.76
N SER A 410 22.55 -6.43 5.08
CA SER A 410 21.17 -6.44 5.60
C SER A 410 20.50 -7.82 5.66
N THR A 411 21.04 -8.84 4.99
CA THR A 411 20.43 -10.19 4.92
C THR A 411 20.83 -11.14 6.06
N ASN A 412 21.84 -10.80 6.88
CA ASN A 412 22.37 -11.67 7.94
C ASN A 412 22.39 -11.02 9.34
N ASN A 413 21.43 -10.16 9.65
CA ASN A 413 21.33 -9.49 10.96
C ASN A 413 22.54 -8.57 11.28
N ASN A 414 23.33 -8.19 10.26
CA ASN A 414 24.47 -7.29 10.38
C ASN A 414 24.06 -5.89 9.93
N ILE A 415 23.23 -5.24 10.75
CA ILE A 415 22.71 -3.90 10.52
C ILE A 415 23.85 -2.92 10.77
N ILE A 416 24.59 -2.62 9.70
CA ILE A 416 25.72 -1.70 9.73
C ILE A 416 25.36 -0.48 8.88
N ALA A 417 25.49 0.70 9.48
CA ALA A 417 25.37 1.99 8.81
C ALA A 417 26.73 2.57 8.39
N GLU A 418 27.83 2.10 9.01
CA GLU A 418 29.19 2.61 8.84
C GLU A 418 30.22 1.48 8.91
N THR A 419 31.23 1.53 8.05
CA THR A 419 32.34 0.56 8.03
C THR A 419 33.68 1.28 8.06
N ASP A 420 34.62 0.74 8.84
CA ASP A 420 36.03 1.17 8.87
C ASP A 420 36.91 0.07 8.30
N GLU A 421 37.52 0.28 7.13
CA GLU A 421 38.34 -0.74 6.48
C GLU A 421 39.62 -0.21 5.83
N VAL A 422 40.65 -1.06 5.85
CA VAL A 422 41.94 -0.81 5.23
C VAL A 422 42.00 -1.59 3.93
N PHE A 423 42.02 -0.86 2.81
CA PHE A 423 42.08 -1.39 1.46
C PHE A 423 43.52 -1.40 0.97
N ALA A 424 44.01 -2.56 0.52
CA ALA A 424 45.39 -2.71 0.09
C ALA A 424 45.55 -2.42 -1.41
N PHE A 425 46.64 -1.76 -1.79
CA PHE A 425 47.00 -1.59 -3.19
C PHE A 425 47.80 -2.81 -3.68
N LEU A 426 47.60 -3.25 -4.94
CA LEU A 426 48.49 -4.26 -5.51
C LEU A 426 49.89 -3.71 -5.71
N GLU A 427 50.87 -4.60 -5.61
CA GLU A 427 52.27 -4.29 -5.85
C GLU A 427 52.48 -3.79 -7.30
N GLY A 428 53.10 -2.61 -7.45
CA GLY A 428 53.45 -2.03 -8.75
C GLY A 428 52.36 -1.20 -9.44
N ILE A 429 51.23 -0.95 -8.78
CA ILE A 429 50.12 -0.12 -9.32
C ILE A 429 50.38 1.38 -9.19
N VAL A 430 51.11 1.79 -8.16
CA VAL A 430 51.42 3.20 -7.96
C VAL A 430 52.64 3.53 -8.82
N GLU A 431 52.37 4.17 -9.96
CA GLU A 431 53.39 4.70 -10.86
C GLU A 431 53.64 6.17 -10.49
N GLY A 432 54.88 6.64 -10.68
CA GLY A 432 55.41 7.95 -10.22
C GLY A 432 54.78 9.22 -10.81
N GLU A 433 53.46 9.24 -10.96
CA GLU A 433 52.58 10.31 -11.42
C GLU A 433 51.49 10.61 -10.37
N THR A 434 50.49 11.43 -10.74
CA THR A 434 49.29 11.68 -9.91
C THR A 434 48.35 10.48 -10.01
N ASN A 435 48.00 9.90 -8.86
CA ASN A 435 47.10 8.77 -8.76
C ASN A 435 45.72 9.21 -8.25
N VAL A 436 44.68 8.47 -8.62
CA VAL A 436 43.29 8.78 -8.23
C VAL A 436 42.59 7.54 -7.71
N ILE A 437 42.02 7.66 -6.52
CA ILE A 437 41.12 6.67 -5.93
C ILE A 437 39.68 7.09 -6.18
N THR A 438 38.84 6.18 -6.68
CA THR A 438 37.39 6.41 -6.84
C THR A 438 36.60 5.59 -5.82
N ILE A 439 35.70 6.25 -5.10
CA ILE A 439 34.78 5.62 -4.16
C ILE A 439 33.37 5.76 -4.73
N VAL A 440 32.64 4.64 -4.84
CA VAL A 440 31.20 4.65 -5.12
C VAL A 440 30.49 4.29 -3.83
N GLN A 441 29.79 5.25 -3.26
CA GLN A 441 29.09 5.12 -1.99
C GLN A 441 27.59 5.15 -2.23
N ASP A 442 26.87 4.12 -1.80
CA ASP A 442 25.41 4.15 -1.74
C ASP A 442 24.93 4.98 -0.54
N ASN A 443 23.73 5.52 -0.64
CA ASN A 443 23.05 6.18 0.48
C ASN A 443 21.58 5.76 0.49
N MET A 444 21.20 5.02 1.52
CA MET A 444 19.87 4.40 1.67
C MET A 444 18.79 5.38 2.12
N GLY A 445 19.14 6.67 2.29
CA GLY A 445 18.28 7.71 2.81
C GLY A 445 18.83 8.29 4.10
N LEU A 446 18.22 9.41 4.52
CA LEU A 446 18.54 10.03 5.80
C LEU A 446 17.73 9.40 6.92
N ASP A 447 18.36 9.20 8.08
CA ASP A 447 17.69 8.69 9.27
C ASP A 447 16.59 9.66 9.74
N GLU A 448 15.53 9.10 10.33
CA GLU A 448 14.49 9.89 10.99
C GLU A 448 15.07 10.60 12.24
N ALA A 449 14.60 11.82 12.52
CA ALA A 449 15.24 12.70 13.49
C ALA A 449 14.96 12.31 14.96
N GLU A 450 15.69 11.33 15.49
CA GLU A 450 15.81 11.06 16.94
C GLU A 450 17.22 11.39 17.46
N GLY A 451 17.68 12.63 17.21
CA GLY A 451 18.92 13.16 17.81
C GLY A 451 20.22 12.87 17.06
N ASN A 452 20.20 12.12 15.96
CA ASN A 452 21.37 11.84 15.12
C ASN A 452 21.30 12.61 13.80
N PHE A 453 21.81 13.84 13.77
CA PHE A 453 21.93 14.66 12.55
C PHE A 453 23.14 14.29 11.67
N HIS A 454 23.73 13.10 11.87
CA HIS A 454 25.04 12.73 11.33
C HIS A 454 25.02 11.55 10.35
N SER A 455 23.84 11.08 9.91
CA SER A 455 23.73 9.91 9.01
C SER A 455 24.21 10.16 7.57
N CYS A 456 24.67 11.37 7.28
CA CYS A 456 25.22 11.74 5.98
C CYS A 456 26.64 12.26 6.14
N GLY A 457 27.59 11.33 6.10
CA GLY A 457 29.01 11.65 6.05
C GLY A 457 29.84 10.38 6.13
N GLY A 458 30.53 10.02 5.05
CA GLY A 458 31.76 9.26 5.21
C GLY A 458 32.75 10.17 5.92
N LYS A 459 33.21 9.83 7.12
CA LYS A 459 34.37 10.48 7.73
C LYS A 459 35.62 10.03 6.99
N ALA A 460 35.87 10.61 5.83
CA ALA A 460 37.23 10.68 5.31
C ALA A 460 37.91 11.90 5.94
N SER A 461 38.33 11.82 7.20
CA SER A 461 39.29 12.81 7.71
C SER A 461 40.55 12.65 6.87
N ALA A 462 40.87 13.62 6.01
CA ALA A 462 41.92 13.52 5.00
C ALA A 462 43.34 13.32 5.57
N ASP A 463 43.52 13.57 6.87
CA ASP A 463 44.77 13.35 7.59
C ASP A 463 44.84 11.86 8.00
N ASP A 464 45.86 11.15 7.50
CA ASP A 464 46.20 9.73 7.77
C ASP A 464 45.39 8.63 7.05
N LEU A 465 44.66 8.94 5.97
CA LEU A 465 43.98 7.90 5.17
C LEU A 465 44.97 7.00 4.41
N LEU A 466 46.03 7.56 3.82
CA LEU A 466 47.08 6.76 3.20
C LEU A 466 48.05 6.26 4.27
N ASN A 467 48.50 5.02 4.14
CA ASN A 467 49.51 4.47 5.06
C ASN A 467 50.84 5.25 5.02
N THR A 468 51.13 5.95 3.94
CA THR A 468 52.27 6.86 3.74
C THR A 468 51.87 7.91 2.69
N GLY A 469 52.40 9.13 2.77
CA GLY A 469 52.03 10.21 1.85
C GLY A 469 50.73 10.92 2.25
N ASN A 470 50.25 11.84 1.40
CA ASN A 470 49.05 12.63 1.64
C ASN A 470 48.24 12.81 0.34
N PHE A 471 46.92 12.91 0.47
CA PHE A 471 46.07 13.36 -0.63
C PHE A 471 46.34 14.85 -0.95
N LEU A 472 46.36 15.17 -2.24
CA LEU A 472 46.41 16.54 -2.76
C LEU A 472 45.05 17.23 -2.69
N SER A 473 44.00 16.51 -3.04
CA SER A 473 42.64 17.04 -3.09
C SER A 473 41.60 15.93 -3.17
N TRP A 474 40.44 16.19 -2.59
CA TRP A 474 39.23 15.39 -2.77
C TRP A 474 38.21 16.13 -3.62
N LYS A 475 37.49 15.36 -4.44
CA LYS A 475 36.32 15.82 -5.19
C LYS A 475 35.13 14.91 -4.92
N VAL A 476 33.94 15.47 -5.02
CA VAL A 476 32.68 14.77 -4.79
C VAL A 476 31.69 15.10 -5.91
N GLN A 477 30.94 14.08 -6.31
CA GLN A 477 29.85 14.21 -7.27
C GLN A 477 28.69 13.30 -6.87
N SER A 478 27.48 13.81 -6.95
CA SER A 478 26.24 13.04 -6.85
C SER A 478 25.29 13.57 -7.93
N LYS A 479 24.01 13.73 -7.64
CA LYS A 479 23.05 14.35 -8.57
C LYS A 479 23.51 15.71 -9.08
N ILE A 480 23.19 15.99 -10.33
CA ILE A 480 23.51 17.27 -10.98
C ILE A 480 22.79 18.41 -10.28
N GLY A 481 23.51 19.52 -10.06
CA GLY A 481 22.93 20.76 -9.55
C GLY A 481 22.59 20.76 -8.06
N GLY A 482 22.83 19.67 -7.34
CA GLY A 482 22.62 19.57 -5.89
C GLY A 482 21.18 19.88 -5.46
N TYR A 483 21.02 20.54 -4.32
CA TYR A 483 19.70 20.79 -3.72
C TYR A 483 18.89 21.91 -4.36
N THR A 484 19.55 22.86 -5.02
CA THR A 484 18.90 24.08 -5.52
C THR A 484 18.74 24.06 -7.03
N ASN A 485 19.72 23.53 -7.75
CA ASN A 485 19.82 23.63 -9.21
C ASN A 485 19.62 22.30 -9.93
N PHE A 486 19.03 21.29 -9.29
CA PHE A 486 18.70 20.02 -9.94
C PHE A 486 17.76 20.23 -11.15
N PRO A 487 17.98 19.52 -12.27
CA PRO A 487 17.31 19.81 -13.54
C PRO A 487 15.85 19.33 -13.58
N ASP A 488 15.55 18.16 -13.02
CA ASP A 488 14.22 17.57 -13.09
C ASP A 488 13.30 18.10 -11.98
N LYS A 489 12.55 19.16 -12.29
CA LYS A 489 11.59 19.76 -11.36
C LYS A 489 10.27 18.98 -11.23
N VAL A 490 10.00 18.04 -12.13
CA VAL A 490 8.77 17.24 -12.12
C VAL A 490 8.94 16.07 -11.16
N ARG A 491 9.99 15.26 -11.34
CA ARG A 491 10.29 14.10 -10.48
C ARG A 491 10.88 14.52 -9.14
N GLY A 492 11.56 15.67 -9.11
CA GLY A 492 11.97 16.34 -7.88
C GLY A 492 13.41 16.04 -7.48
N LEU A 493 13.68 16.24 -6.19
CA LEU A 493 15.03 16.36 -5.64
C LEU A 493 15.79 15.03 -5.53
N LEU A 494 15.08 13.93 -5.35
CA LEU A 494 15.63 12.64 -4.96
C LEU A 494 16.08 11.81 -6.17
N ASN A 495 16.70 12.42 -7.18
CA ASN A 495 17.35 11.71 -8.29
C ASN A 495 18.79 11.30 -7.89
N GLY A 496 19.33 10.24 -8.49
CA GLY A 496 20.61 9.68 -8.08
C GLY A 496 21.85 10.32 -8.73
N GLY A 497 23.02 9.75 -8.42
CA GLY A 497 24.33 10.32 -8.73
C GLY A 497 25.23 9.47 -9.63
N LEU A 498 24.78 8.31 -10.11
CA LEU A 498 25.55 7.51 -11.07
C LEU A 498 25.77 8.27 -12.38
N PHE A 499 26.83 7.94 -13.13
CA PHE A 499 27.13 8.60 -14.40
C PHE A 499 25.92 8.63 -15.34
N GLY A 500 25.23 7.50 -15.50
CA GLY A 500 24.04 7.43 -16.33
C GLY A 500 22.86 8.25 -15.82
N GLU A 501 22.69 8.36 -14.50
CA GLU A 501 21.68 9.23 -13.90
C GLU A 501 22.00 10.70 -14.16
N ARG A 502 23.26 11.11 -14.01
CA ARG A 502 23.72 12.47 -14.30
C ARG A 502 23.56 12.82 -15.79
N LYS A 503 23.82 11.89 -16.70
CA LYS A 503 23.58 12.11 -18.14
C LYS A 503 22.10 12.07 -18.54
N GLY A 504 21.21 11.66 -17.64
CA GLY A 504 19.78 11.53 -17.92
C GLY A 504 19.42 10.29 -18.74
N TRP A 505 20.26 9.25 -18.73
CA TRP A 505 20.04 8.00 -19.49
C TRP A 505 18.75 7.26 -19.10
N HIS A 506 18.25 7.50 -17.89
CA HIS A 506 16.99 6.94 -17.39
C HIS A 506 15.74 7.65 -17.93
N LEU A 507 15.89 8.79 -18.61
CA LEU A 507 14.75 9.59 -19.07
C LEU A 507 14.22 9.06 -20.41
N PRO A 508 12.89 9.02 -20.60
CA PRO A 508 12.29 8.59 -21.87
C PRO A 508 12.81 9.40 -23.06
N GLY A 509 13.17 8.74 -24.16
CA GLY A 509 13.65 9.40 -25.37
C GLY A 509 15.13 9.82 -25.38
N PHE A 510 15.93 9.40 -24.39
CA PHE A 510 17.39 9.50 -24.50
C PHE A 510 17.90 8.70 -25.71
N ASP A 511 18.84 9.26 -26.48
CA ASP A 511 19.39 8.60 -27.66
C ASP A 511 20.40 7.51 -27.26
N THR A 512 19.98 6.25 -27.36
CA THR A 512 20.80 5.06 -27.12
C THR A 512 21.23 4.36 -28.42
N TYR A 513 21.17 5.04 -29.58
CA TYR A 513 21.45 4.40 -30.87
C TYR A 513 22.86 3.79 -30.93
N THR A 514 23.85 4.48 -30.36
CA THR A 514 25.26 4.04 -30.37
C THR A 514 25.60 3.04 -29.27
N TRP A 515 24.64 2.68 -28.41
CA TRP A 515 24.87 1.76 -27.29
C TRP A 515 24.90 0.31 -27.76
N GLU A 516 25.64 -0.50 -27.01
CA GLU A 516 25.69 -1.95 -27.21
C GLU A 516 24.29 -2.55 -27.03
N ILE A 517 23.94 -3.54 -27.85
CA ILE A 517 22.68 -4.29 -27.70
C ILE A 517 22.99 -5.59 -26.97
N ARG A 518 22.23 -5.89 -25.92
CA ARG A 518 22.30 -7.15 -25.16
C ARG A 518 20.93 -7.79 -25.05
N ASP A 519 20.87 -9.12 -25.14
CA ASP A 519 19.61 -9.87 -25.06
C ASP A 519 19.06 -9.94 -23.63
N GLY A 520 19.92 -9.77 -22.63
CA GLY A 520 19.55 -9.81 -21.22
C GLY A 520 20.32 -8.79 -20.38
N LEU A 521 19.88 -8.68 -19.14
CA LEU A 521 20.58 -7.94 -18.10
C LEU A 521 21.78 -8.77 -17.64
N SER A 522 22.99 -8.37 -18.02
CA SER A 522 24.20 -9.09 -17.60
C SER A 522 25.40 -8.18 -17.39
N LEU A 523 26.06 -8.31 -16.24
CA LEU A 523 27.39 -7.75 -15.98
C LEU A 523 28.39 -8.87 -15.69
N ASP A 524 29.58 -8.72 -16.25
CA ASP A 524 30.70 -9.61 -16.02
C ASP A 524 31.17 -9.52 -14.57
N ALA A 525 31.87 -10.55 -14.11
CA ALA A 525 32.47 -10.71 -12.79
C ALA A 525 33.62 -9.72 -12.45
N GLU A 526 33.50 -8.45 -12.82
CA GLU A 526 34.40 -7.35 -12.48
C GLU A 526 33.61 -6.20 -11.84
N ALA A 527 34.18 -5.55 -10.81
CA ALA A 527 33.46 -4.46 -10.16
C ALA A 527 33.23 -3.30 -11.14
N SER A 528 31.97 -3.01 -11.38
CA SER A 528 31.52 -2.13 -12.45
C SER A 528 30.09 -1.67 -12.17
N VAL A 529 29.67 -0.61 -12.86
CA VAL A 529 28.27 -0.20 -12.90
C VAL A 529 27.81 -0.17 -14.34
N GLY A 530 26.80 -0.96 -14.66
CA GLY A 530 26.18 -1.02 -15.98
C GLY A 530 24.83 -0.35 -15.99
N PHE A 531 24.53 0.41 -17.05
CA PHE A 531 23.21 0.99 -17.29
C PHE A 531 22.54 0.28 -18.45
N PHE A 532 21.34 -0.23 -18.22
CA PHE A 532 20.54 -0.97 -19.19
C PHE A 532 19.24 -0.21 -19.43
N VAL A 533 18.93 0.09 -20.69
CA VAL A 533 17.71 0.80 -21.07
C VAL A 533 16.97 -0.01 -22.13
N THR A 534 15.66 -0.14 -21.98
CA THR A 534 14.80 -0.65 -23.06
C THR A 534 13.46 0.08 -23.05
N THR A 535 12.71 -0.09 -24.13
CA THR A 535 11.36 0.45 -24.28
C THR A 535 10.39 -0.68 -24.57
N PHE A 536 9.20 -0.60 -23.99
CA PHE A 536 8.12 -1.55 -24.24
C PHE A 536 6.80 -0.79 -24.37
N GLU A 537 5.87 -1.32 -25.13
CA GLU A 537 4.56 -0.71 -25.35
C GLU A 537 3.51 -1.44 -24.51
N LEU A 538 2.63 -0.66 -23.88
CA LEU A 538 1.44 -1.17 -23.23
C LEU A 538 0.21 -0.69 -24.01
N ASP A 539 -0.73 -1.60 -24.24
CA ASP A 539 -2.06 -1.29 -24.78
C ASP A 539 -3.09 -2.05 -23.95
N THR A 540 -3.25 -1.63 -22.70
CA THR A 540 -4.23 -2.25 -21.81
C THR A 540 -5.64 -1.88 -22.29
N PRO A 541 -6.64 -2.76 -22.14
CA PRO A 541 -8.02 -2.40 -22.44
C PRO A 541 -8.50 -1.18 -21.64
N CYS A 542 -9.25 -0.25 -22.25
CA CYS A 542 -9.83 0.85 -21.49
C CYS A 542 -10.96 0.38 -20.56
N GLY A 543 -11.10 1.05 -19.41
CA GLY A 543 -12.15 0.80 -18.42
C GLY A 543 -11.87 -0.38 -17.49
N ILE A 544 -10.60 -0.79 -17.41
CA ILE A 544 -10.10 -1.69 -16.38
C ILE A 544 -8.95 -1.02 -15.64
N ASP A 545 -8.87 -1.28 -14.34
CA ASP A 545 -7.72 -0.97 -13.50
C ASP A 545 -6.84 -2.22 -13.44
N VAL A 546 -5.63 -2.10 -13.97
CA VAL A 546 -4.66 -3.20 -14.05
C VAL A 546 -3.54 -2.91 -13.07
N MET A 547 -3.33 -3.80 -12.12
CA MET A 547 -2.18 -3.69 -11.22
C MET A 547 -1.03 -4.48 -11.81
N MET A 548 0.13 -3.85 -12.00
CA MET A 548 1.33 -4.52 -12.53
C MET A 548 2.53 -4.36 -11.60
N SER A 549 3.42 -5.34 -11.62
CA SER A 549 4.69 -5.31 -10.90
C SER A 549 5.85 -5.73 -11.78
N PHE A 550 7.00 -5.09 -11.59
CA PHE A 550 8.26 -5.66 -12.03
C PHE A 550 8.70 -6.76 -11.04
N VAL A 551 9.01 -7.95 -11.56
CA VAL A 551 9.33 -9.15 -10.77
C VAL A 551 10.72 -9.65 -11.14
N PHE A 552 11.56 -9.80 -10.12
CA PHE A 552 12.86 -10.47 -10.16
C PHE A 552 12.67 -11.95 -9.77
N GLU A 553 12.94 -12.87 -10.70
CA GLU A 553 12.60 -14.30 -10.56
C GLU A 553 13.63 -15.15 -9.82
N GLU A 554 14.81 -14.60 -9.53
CA GLU A 554 15.91 -15.38 -8.96
C GLU A 554 15.62 -15.81 -7.51
N GLU A 555 16.35 -16.81 -7.02
CA GLU A 555 16.21 -17.28 -5.65
C GLU A 555 16.63 -16.22 -4.62
N PHE A 556 15.91 -16.18 -3.49
CA PHE A 556 16.29 -15.35 -2.34
C PHE A 556 17.69 -15.74 -1.84
N GLY A 557 18.50 -14.75 -1.45
CA GLY A 557 19.83 -14.97 -0.88
C GLY A 557 20.99 -14.86 -1.87
N LEU A 558 20.72 -14.56 -3.16
CA LEU A 558 21.78 -14.11 -4.06
C LEU A 558 22.39 -12.80 -3.55
N PRO A 559 23.71 -12.62 -3.71
CA PRO A 559 24.43 -11.50 -3.12
C PRO A 559 23.82 -10.15 -3.54
N TYR A 560 23.38 -10.04 -4.79
CA TYR A 560 22.80 -8.83 -5.40
C TYR A 560 21.30 -8.65 -5.23
N ARG A 561 20.64 -9.51 -4.44
CA ARG A 561 19.19 -9.55 -4.34
C ARG A 561 18.71 -9.09 -2.97
N ALA A 562 18.05 -7.93 -2.95
CA ALA A 562 17.30 -7.47 -1.79
C ALA A 562 16.10 -8.40 -1.49
N PRO A 563 15.55 -8.40 -0.26
CA PRO A 563 14.35 -9.16 0.07
C PRO A 563 13.11 -8.71 -0.71
N GLN A 564 13.12 -7.51 -1.30
CA GLN A 564 12.05 -7.06 -2.19
C GLN A 564 12.37 -7.49 -3.63
N ALA A 565 11.61 -8.47 -4.14
CA ALA A 565 11.74 -9.00 -5.51
C ALA A 565 10.55 -8.64 -6.42
N LYS A 566 9.53 -8.00 -5.85
CA LYS A 566 8.32 -7.58 -6.55
C LYS A 566 8.08 -6.09 -6.30
N LEU A 567 8.08 -5.32 -7.37
CA LEU A 567 8.03 -3.87 -7.36
C LEU A 567 6.76 -3.41 -8.11
N PRO A 568 5.65 -3.18 -7.38
CA PRO A 568 4.42 -2.69 -7.99
C PRO A 568 4.60 -1.28 -8.54
N VAL A 569 4.13 -1.05 -9.77
CA VAL A 569 4.18 0.25 -10.46
C VAL A 569 2.81 0.55 -11.05
N HIS A 570 2.27 1.71 -10.70
CA HIS A 570 0.90 2.09 -11.02
C HIS A 570 0.78 2.72 -12.41
N GLU A 571 -0.44 2.68 -12.95
CA GLU A 571 -0.85 3.56 -14.05
C GLU A 571 -0.56 5.03 -13.72
N GLY A 572 -0.19 5.82 -14.72
CA GLY A 572 0.24 7.21 -14.55
C GLY A 572 1.77 7.34 -14.43
N ILE A 573 2.42 6.40 -13.73
CA ILE A 573 3.88 6.19 -13.88
C ILE A 573 4.14 5.35 -15.13
N LEU A 574 3.46 4.21 -15.24
CA LEU A 574 3.36 3.49 -16.51
C LEU A 574 2.29 4.16 -17.37
N ASP A 575 2.62 4.39 -18.63
CA ASP A 575 1.66 4.75 -19.66
C ASP A 575 1.02 3.45 -20.19
N TYR A 576 -0.21 3.20 -19.80
CA TYR A 576 -0.94 1.97 -20.14
C TYR A 576 -1.44 1.91 -21.58
N HIS A 577 -1.27 3.01 -22.34
CA HIS A 577 -1.69 3.14 -23.74
C HIS A 577 -0.58 3.76 -24.59
N GLY A 578 0.68 3.43 -24.29
CA GLY A 578 1.82 4.04 -24.93
C GLY A 578 3.15 3.35 -24.66
N VAL A 579 4.21 4.03 -25.11
CA VAL A 579 5.58 3.55 -24.99
C VAL A 579 6.14 3.95 -23.63
N ASN A 580 6.60 2.95 -22.90
CA ASN A 580 7.28 3.08 -21.63
C ASN A 580 8.79 2.91 -21.82
N THR A 581 9.58 3.62 -21.02
CA THR A 581 11.04 3.43 -20.93
C THR A 581 11.37 2.90 -19.55
N ILE A 582 12.11 1.79 -19.49
CA ILE A 582 12.68 1.27 -18.24
C ILE A 582 14.20 1.34 -18.31
N ALA A 583 14.78 1.79 -17.21
CA ALA A 583 16.22 1.81 -17.01
C ALA A 583 16.59 1.04 -15.74
N ILE A 584 17.59 0.16 -15.84
CA ILE A 584 18.12 -0.63 -14.74
C ILE A 584 19.61 -0.34 -14.60
N ALA A 585 20.03 0.08 -13.41
CA ALA A 585 21.44 0.13 -13.04
C ALA A 585 21.81 -1.17 -12.33
N LEU A 586 22.78 -1.90 -12.87
CA LEU A 586 23.37 -3.05 -12.20
C LEU A 586 24.72 -2.65 -11.64
N TRP A 587 25.00 -3.04 -10.40
CA TRP A 587 26.25 -2.73 -9.73
C TRP A 587 26.94 -4.02 -9.29
N ALA A 588 27.99 -4.38 -10.04
CA ALA A 588 28.91 -5.44 -9.68
C ALA A 588 29.84 -4.97 -8.58
N MET A 589 29.72 -5.59 -7.41
CA MET A 589 30.50 -5.22 -6.24
C MET A 589 31.64 -6.20 -5.95
N GLU A 590 31.55 -7.46 -6.36
CA GLU A 590 32.64 -8.42 -6.20
C GLU A 590 33.22 -8.82 -7.54
N SER A 591 34.54 -9.03 -7.55
CA SER A 591 35.17 -9.81 -8.61
C SER A 591 34.80 -11.29 -8.47
N GLY A 592 34.60 -11.98 -9.58
CA GLY A 592 34.37 -13.44 -9.62
C GLY A 592 32.91 -13.88 -9.53
N VAL A 593 31.94 -12.95 -9.54
CA VAL A 593 30.49 -13.27 -9.55
C VAL A 593 29.80 -12.52 -10.69
N ASP A 594 29.26 -13.26 -11.66
CA ASP A 594 28.43 -12.67 -12.71
C ASP A 594 27.06 -12.23 -12.15
N ILE A 595 26.55 -11.10 -12.65
CA ILE A 595 25.20 -10.61 -12.32
C ILE A 595 24.31 -10.83 -13.54
N VAL A 596 23.29 -11.66 -13.42
CA VAL A 596 22.41 -12.02 -14.55
C VAL A 596 20.94 -12.06 -14.11
N PRO A 597 20.32 -10.91 -13.77
CA PRO A 597 18.95 -10.91 -13.28
C PRO A 597 17.92 -11.17 -14.39
N GLN A 598 16.81 -11.79 -14.00
CA GLN A 598 15.64 -12.06 -14.81
C GLN A 598 14.50 -11.15 -14.34
N LEU A 599 14.15 -10.18 -15.19
CA LEU A 599 13.17 -9.15 -14.89
C LEU A 599 11.98 -9.23 -15.84
N TRP A 600 10.78 -9.28 -15.26
CA TRP A 600 9.53 -9.33 -15.99
C TRP A 600 8.57 -8.25 -15.50
N LEU A 601 7.72 -7.74 -16.37
CA LEU A 601 6.54 -6.99 -15.95
C LEU A 601 5.34 -7.94 -15.96
N VAL A 602 4.67 -8.06 -14.81
CA VAL A 602 3.62 -9.06 -14.59
C VAL A 602 2.33 -8.39 -14.13
N VAL A 603 1.20 -8.84 -14.69
CA VAL A 603 -0.14 -8.43 -14.24
C VAL A 603 -0.53 -9.14 -12.94
N ASP A 604 -0.75 -8.37 -11.89
CA ASP A 604 -1.05 -8.86 -10.54
C ASP A 604 -2.54 -9.06 -10.28
N SER A 605 -3.36 -8.13 -10.76
CA SER A 605 -4.82 -8.10 -10.57
C SER A 605 -5.46 -7.20 -11.62
N VAL A 606 -6.72 -7.49 -11.94
CA VAL A 606 -7.48 -6.75 -12.96
C VAL A 606 -8.89 -6.50 -12.43
N PHE A 607 -9.32 -5.25 -12.44
CA PHE A 607 -10.65 -4.83 -12.01
C PHE A 607 -11.35 -4.07 -13.13
N GLU A 608 -12.64 -4.32 -13.39
CA GLU A 608 -13.43 -3.48 -14.30
C GLU A 608 -14.02 -2.32 -13.51
N GLY A 609 -13.69 -1.10 -13.91
CA GLY A 609 -13.89 0.11 -13.11
C GLY A 609 -12.78 1.14 -13.35
N GLY A 610 -12.34 1.79 -12.27
CA GLY A 610 -11.29 2.80 -12.32
C GLY A 610 -11.73 4.19 -12.81
N GLY A 611 -10.81 5.14 -12.67
CA GLY A 611 -10.93 6.50 -13.21
C GLY A 611 -9.88 6.73 -14.29
N HIS A 612 -10.01 7.83 -15.04
CA HIS A 612 -8.94 8.22 -15.98
C HIS A 612 -7.73 8.71 -15.18
N ILE A 613 -6.57 8.08 -15.41
CA ILE A 613 -5.30 8.49 -14.84
C ILE A 613 -4.50 9.24 -15.91
N GLU A 614 -4.00 10.43 -15.56
CA GLU A 614 -3.13 11.22 -16.42
C GLU A 614 -1.66 10.85 -16.21
N VAL A 615 -0.90 10.79 -17.30
CA VAL A 615 0.54 10.55 -17.30
C VAL A 615 1.28 11.89 -17.37
N ASN A 616 2.24 12.11 -16.48
CA ASN A 616 3.13 13.29 -16.53
C ASN A 616 4.61 12.87 -16.43
N ASN A 617 5.11 12.27 -17.50
CA ASN A 617 6.46 11.75 -17.62
C ASN A 617 7.27 12.54 -18.64
N PRO A 618 7.89 13.69 -18.26
CA PRO A 618 8.68 14.47 -19.20
C PRO A 618 9.87 13.65 -19.72
N GLY A 619 10.06 13.67 -21.04
CA GLY A 619 11.17 13.02 -21.71
C GLY A 619 12.52 13.72 -21.49
N TRP A 620 13.58 13.10 -21.98
CA TRP A 620 14.92 13.66 -21.95
C TRP A 620 15.01 14.95 -22.76
N THR A 621 15.81 15.89 -22.26
CA THR A 621 16.23 17.05 -23.03
C THR A 621 17.72 17.29 -22.83
N SER A 622 18.37 17.92 -23.80
CA SER A 622 19.79 18.31 -23.67
C SER A 622 20.03 19.38 -22.61
N GLN A 623 18.97 19.98 -22.06
CA GLN A 623 19.04 20.90 -20.92
C GLN A 623 18.92 20.09 -19.63
N GLY A 624 20.03 19.95 -18.89
CA GLY A 624 20.04 19.34 -17.56
C GLY A 624 20.91 18.10 -17.38
N GLY A 625 21.53 17.57 -18.44
CA GLY A 625 22.58 16.56 -18.33
C GLY A 625 23.99 17.17 -18.14
N GLU A 626 24.91 16.37 -17.61
CA GLU A 626 26.36 16.70 -17.58
C GLU A 626 26.97 16.73 -18.98
#